data_AF-A0A2A5VDT7-F1
#
_entry.id   AF-A0A2A5VDT7-F1
#
_cell.length_a   1.000
_cell.length_b   1.000
_cell.length_c   1.000
_cell.angle_alpha   90.00
_cell.angle_beta   90.00
_cell.angle_gamma   90.00
#
_symmetry.space_group_name_H-M   'P 1'
#
loop_
_entity.id
_entity.type
_entity.pdbx_description
1 polymer ?
#
loop_
_entity_poly.entity_id
_entity_poly.type
_entity_poly.pdbx_seq_one_letter_code
_entity_poly.pdbx_strand_id
1 'polypeptide(L)'
;MDSPAGRLERVLIGVILPLIFLISIVYVDNELTVKECSYGTCNNFLILLLLIFTVIIFIIILIINKFTNILEDWFSKENDQEMRARLEEEMLEADVSNLSSEWAKMEMEHLENKHEEE
;
A
#
# COMPACT_ATOMS: atom_id res chain seq x y z
N MET A 1 10.09 -14.02 1.17
CA MET A 1 9.60 -13.13 0.10
C MET A 1 8.99 -11.93 0.80
N ASP A 2 9.22 -10.69 0.37
CA ASP A 2 8.72 -9.54 1.15
C ASP A 2 7.19 -9.47 1.14
N SER A 3 6.61 -8.99 2.24
CA SER A 3 5.17 -8.73 2.34
C SER A 3 4.73 -7.70 1.29
N PRO A 4 3.47 -7.73 0.84
CA PRO A 4 2.96 -6.77 -0.12
C PRO A 4 3.04 -5.32 0.39
N ALA A 5 2.85 -5.10 1.71
CA ALA A 5 3.06 -3.80 2.34
C ALA A 5 4.50 -3.27 2.16
N GLY A 6 5.52 -4.12 2.36
CA GLY A 6 6.92 -3.73 2.18
C GLY A 6 7.32 -3.52 0.71
N ARG A 7 6.60 -4.13 -0.24
CA ARG A 7 6.78 -3.82 -1.68
C ARG A 7 6.25 -2.44 -2.01
N LEU A 8 5.07 -2.09 -1.50
CA LEU A 8 4.46 -0.78 -1.73
C LEU A 8 5.31 0.35 -1.16
N GLU A 9 5.87 0.17 0.03
CA GLU A 9 6.78 1.15 0.64
C GLU A 9 7.98 1.45 -0.26
N ARG A 10 8.64 0.42 -0.80
CA ARG A 10 9.79 0.58 -1.69
C ARG A 10 9.41 1.26 -3.01
N VAL A 11 8.23 0.97 -3.55
CA VAL A 11 7.73 1.65 -4.76
C VAL A 11 7.45 3.13 -4.48
N LEU A 12 6.80 3.45 -3.37
CA LEU A 12 6.54 4.84 -2.95
C LEU A 12 7.84 5.63 -2.81
N ILE A 13 8.84 5.07 -2.11
CA ILE A 13 10.16 5.68 -1.98
C ILE A 13 10.82 5.85 -3.36
N GLY A 14 10.77 4.81 -4.19
CA GLY A 14 11.36 4.79 -5.52
C GLY A 14 10.75 5.79 -6.50
N VAL A 15 9.49 6.19 -6.31
CA VAL A 15 8.82 7.19 -7.16
C VAL A 15 8.99 8.60 -6.62
N ILE A 16 8.83 8.79 -5.31
CA ILE A 16 8.81 10.14 -4.72
C ILE A 16 10.22 10.74 -4.68
N LEU A 17 11.25 9.95 -4.35
CA LEU A 17 12.63 10.44 -4.25
C LEU A 17 13.17 11.03 -5.57
N PRO A 18 13.06 10.37 -6.75
CA PRO A 18 13.49 10.98 -8.00
C PRO A 18 12.61 12.17 -8.40
N LEU A 19 11.32 12.17 -8.07
CA LEU A 19 10.43 13.29 -8.34
C LEU A 19 10.89 14.55 -7.60
N ILE A 20 11.23 14.43 -6.31
CA ILE A 20 11.80 15.54 -5.53
C ILE A 20 13.11 16.04 -6.17
N PHE A 21 13.97 15.11 -6.60
CA PHE A 21 15.24 15.46 -7.23
C PHE A 21 15.06 16.21 -8.56
N LEU A 22 14.13 15.77 -9.40
CA LEU A 22 13.79 16.45 -10.66
C LEU A 22 13.25 17.85 -10.39
N ILE A 23 12.31 18.01 -9.46
CA ILE A 23 11.75 19.34 -9.14
C ILE A 23 12.85 20.27 -8.60
N SER A 24 13.79 19.75 -7.81
CA SER A 24 14.94 20.50 -7.31
C SER A 24 15.86 20.98 -8.46
N ILE A 25 16.17 20.11 -9.42
CA ILE A 25 16.99 20.49 -10.59
C ILE A 25 16.30 21.59 -11.39
N VAL A 26 15.03 21.41 -11.73
CA VAL A 26 14.29 22.40 -12.53
C VAL A 26 14.14 23.73 -11.77
N TYR A 27 14.11 23.70 -10.43
CA TYR A 27 14.16 24.91 -9.61
C TYR A 27 15.51 25.62 -9.71
N VAL A 28 16.63 24.90 -9.62
CA VAL A 28 17.99 25.44 -9.72
C VAL A 28 18.26 26.03 -11.11
N ASP A 29 17.78 25.37 -12.16
CA ASP A 29 17.92 25.82 -13.55
C ASP A 29 17.05 27.05 -13.88
N ASN A 30 16.30 27.57 -12.91
CA ASN A 30 15.44 28.74 -13.01
C ASN A 30 14.33 28.64 -14.07
N GLU A 31 14.11 27.46 -14.68
CA GLU A 31 13.07 27.23 -15.68
C GLU A 31 11.65 27.29 -15.08
N LEU A 32 11.52 27.03 -13.78
CA LEU A 32 10.26 27.19 -13.03
C LEU A 32 10.03 28.61 -12.49
N THR A 33 10.93 29.56 -12.75
CA THR A 33 10.74 30.93 -12.25
C THR A 33 9.63 31.62 -13.02
N VAL A 34 8.60 32.06 -12.29
CA VAL A 34 7.59 32.97 -12.84
C VAL A 34 8.30 34.31 -13.06
N LYS A 35 8.65 34.59 -14.31
CA LYS A 35 9.46 35.74 -14.74
C LYS A 35 8.80 37.09 -14.45
N GLU A 36 7.50 37.09 -14.13
CA GLU A 36 6.74 38.29 -13.79
C GLU A 36 6.75 38.55 -12.28
N CYS A 37 7.65 39.43 -11.85
CA CYS A 37 7.60 40.03 -10.52
C CYS A 37 6.52 41.12 -10.53
N SER A 38 5.30 40.79 -10.12
CA SER A 38 4.25 41.79 -9.89
C SER A 38 4.17 42.08 -8.39
N TYR A 39 4.19 43.37 -8.01
CA TYR A 39 4.04 43.87 -6.63
C TYR A 39 5.10 43.41 -5.60
N GLY A 40 6.38 43.34 -5.98
CA GLY A 40 7.50 43.23 -5.02
C GLY A 40 7.65 41.86 -4.33
N THR A 41 6.74 40.93 -4.57
CA THR A 41 6.84 39.53 -4.14
C THR A 41 7.30 38.66 -5.30
N CYS A 42 8.54 38.20 -5.26
CA CYS A 42 9.02 37.19 -6.22
C CYS A 42 8.40 35.83 -5.88
N ASN A 43 7.63 35.26 -6.81
CA ASN A 43 6.99 33.94 -6.66
C ASN A 43 8.00 32.78 -6.43
N ASN A 44 9.30 33.00 -6.64
CA ASN A 44 10.37 32.04 -6.35
C ASN A 44 10.44 31.64 -4.87
N PHE A 45 10.07 32.53 -3.94
CA PHE A 45 10.02 32.21 -2.51
C PHE A 45 8.87 31.24 -2.19
N LEU A 46 7.72 31.39 -2.86
CA LEU A 46 6.58 30.49 -2.69
C LEU A 46 6.89 29.09 -3.25
N ILE A 47 7.57 29.01 -4.40
CA ILE A 47 7.98 27.72 -4.98
C ILE A 47 8.99 27.01 -4.06
N LEU A 48 9.96 27.75 -3.51
CA LEU A 48 10.92 27.20 -2.54
C LEU A 48 10.22 26.69 -1.28
N LEU A 49 9.27 27.47 -0.75
CA LEU A 49 8.50 27.12 0.44
C LEU A 49 7.66 25.85 0.16
N LEU A 50 7.00 25.75 -0.99
CA LEU A 50 6.28 24.56 -1.40
C LEU A 50 7.20 23.34 -1.51
N LEU A 51 8.39 23.48 -2.10
CA LEU A 51 9.40 22.42 -2.16
C LEU A 51 9.85 21.94 -0.77
N ILE A 52 10.06 22.85 0.17
CA ILE A 52 10.41 22.50 1.55
C ILE A 52 9.26 21.75 2.21
N PHE A 53 8.01 22.22 2.01
CA PHE A 53 6.83 21.54 2.55
C PHE A 53 6.64 20.14 1.97
N THR A 54 6.85 19.92 0.66
CA THR A 54 6.73 18.58 0.08
C THR A 54 7.78 17.61 0.62
N VAL A 55 9.01 18.07 0.84
CA VAL A 55 10.07 17.25 1.46
C VAL A 55 9.73 16.93 2.93
N ILE A 56 9.24 17.90 3.70
CA ILE A 56 8.83 17.68 5.10
C ILE A 56 7.67 16.67 5.16
N ILE A 57 6.65 16.83 4.31
CA ILE A 57 5.53 15.89 4.22
C ILE A 57 6.03 14.50 3.85
N PHE A 58 6.96 14.39 2.91
CA PHE A 58 7.55 13.10 2.54
C PHE A 58 8.28 12.44 3.72
N ILE A 59 9.07 13.19 4.48
CA ILE A 59 9.75 12.69 5.68
C ILE A 59 8.73 12.24 6.74
N ILE A 60 7.66 13.01 6.95
CA ILE A 60 6.58 12.65 7.86
C ILE A 60 5.91 11.34 7.41
N ILE A 61 5.62 11.17 6.12
CA ILE A 61 5.07 9.93 5.57
C ILE A 61 6.00 8.74 5.83
N LEU A 62 7.31 8.91 5.67
CA LEU A 62 8.29 7.85 5.96
C LEU A 62 8.34 7.50 7.46
N ILE A 63 8.28 8.50 8.33
CA ILE A 63 8.26 8.29 9.79
C ILE A 63 6.95 7.60 10.20
N ILE A 64 5.82 8.05 9.66
CA ILE A 64 4.51 7.45 9.90
C ILE A 64 4.51 6.01 9.40
N ASN A 65 4.92 5.73 8.16
CA ASN A 65 4.99 4.35 7.66
C ASN A 65 5.92 3.45 8.48
N LYS A 66 6.99 4.01 9.05
CA LYS A 66 7.91 3.25 9.91
C LYS A 66 7.31 2.93 11.29
N PHE A 67 6.56 3.86 11.87
CA PHE A 67 6.06 3.74 13.26
C PHE A 67 4.61 3.32 13.37
N THR A 68 3.82 3.51 12.32
CA THR A 68 2.41 3.24 12.28
C THR A 68 2.14 2.16 11.25
N ASN A 69 1.41 1.16 11.70
CA ASN A 69 0.94 0.05 10.90
C ASN A 69 -0.23 0.47 9.98
N ILE A 70 -0.29 1.73 9.53
CA ILE A 70 -1.40 2.25 8.71
C ILE A 70 -1.50 1.50 7.38
N LEU A 71 -0.35 1.13 6.81
CA LEU A 71 -0.32 0.27 5.63
C LEU A 71 -0.75 -1.17 5.96
N GLU A 72 -0.67 -1.61 7.22
CA GLU A 72 -1.08 -2.95 7.64
C GLU A 72 -2.62 -3.10 7.68
N ASP A 73 -3.36 -2.02 7.92
CA ASP A 73 -4.83 -2.02 7.85
C ASP A 73 -5.34 -2.26 6.42
N TRP A 74 -4.57 -1.83 5.42
CA TRP A 74 -4.95 -1.92 4.00
C TRP A 74 -4.24 -3.05 3.25
N PHE A 75 -3.03 -3.41 3.67
CA PHE A 75 -2.20 -4.41 3.01
C PHE A 75 -1.69 -5.41 4.03
N SER A 76 -1.95 -6.69 3.79
CA SER A 76 -1.52 -7.73 4.71
C SER A 76 0.01 -7.76 4.87
N LYS A 77 0.43 -7.90 6.14
CA LYS A 77 1.83 -8.06 6.54
C LYS A 77 2.35 -9.48 6.29
N GLU A 78 1.43 -10.41 6.05
CA GLU A 78 1.73 -11.81 5.80
C GLU A 78 2.74 -11.94 4.66
N ASN A 79 3.62 -12.93 4.80
CA ASN A 79 4.56 -13.27 3.74
C ASN A 79 3.75 -13.64 2.49
N ASP A 80 4.11 -13.06 1.34
CA ASP A 80 3.39 -13.25 0.07
C ASP A 80 3.17 -14.74 -0.26
N GLN A 81 4.07 -15.63 0.16
CA GLN A 81 3.92 -17.07 -0.05
C GLN A 81 2.84 -17.70 0.85
N GLU A 82 2.77 -17.30 2.11
CA GLU A 82 1.80 -17.79 3.10
C GLU A 82 0.41 -17.28 2.74
N MET A 83 0.32 -15.99 2.38
CA MET A 83 -0.91 -15.37 1.92
C MET A 83 -1.47 -16.06 0.69
N ARG A 84 -0.62 -16.39 -0.28
CA ARG A 84 -1.05 -17.09 -1.50
C ARG A 84 -1.53 -18.51 -1.20
N ALA A 85 -0.82 -19.23 -0.34
CA ALA A 85 -1.22 -20.59 0.02
C ALA A 85 -2.61 -20.59 0.69
N ARG A 86 -2.84 -19.67 1.63
CA ARG A 86 -4.15 -19.51 2.27
C ARG A 86 -5.23 -19.08 1.28
N LEU A 87 -4.96 -18.08 0.43
CA LEU A 87 -5.93 -17.63 -0.57
C LEU A 87 -6.27 -18.73 -1.58
N GLU A 88 -5.30 -19.55 -1.95
CA GLU A 88 -5.52 -20.70 -2.84
C GLU A 88 -6.40 -21.76 -2.18
N GLU A 89 -6.20 -22.02 -0.88
CA GLU A 89 -7.07 -22.88 -0.08
C GLU A 89 -8.49 -22.31 0.04
N GLU A 90 -8.63 -21.03 0.41
CA GLU A 90 -9.92 -20.32 0.45
C GLU A 90 -10.63 -20.32 -0.91
N MET A 91 -9.88 -20.19 -2.02
CA MET A 91 -10.43 -20.27 -3.37
C MET A 91 -10.90 -21.68 -3.72
N LEU A 92 -10.19 -22.72 -3.31
CA LEU A 92 -10.56 -24.11 -3.56
C LEU A 92 -11.78 -24.54 -2.74
N GLU A 93 -11.92 -24.01 -1.52
CA GLU A 93 -13.08 -24.22 -0.66
C GLU A 93 -14.32 -23.48 -1.21
N ALA A 94 -14.13 -22.24 -1.69
CA ALA A 94 -15.21 -21.44 -2.28
C ALA A 94 -15.61 -21.87 -3.70
N ASP A 95 -14.87 -22.79 -4.33
CA ASP A 95 -15.18 -23.23 -5.70
C ASP A 95 -16.51 -24.01 -5.74
N VAL A 96 -17.40 -23.57 -6.65
CA VAL A 96 -18.74 -24.12 -6.83
C VAL A 96 -18.71 -25.60 -7.22
N SER A 97 -17.62 -26.05 -7.85
CA SER A 97 -17.42 -27.45 -8.20
C SER A 97 -17.28 -28.36 -6.96
N ASN A 98 -16.59 -27.88 -5.92
CA ASN A 98 -16.37 -28.57 -4.65
C ASN A 98 -17.51 -28.37 -3.65
N LEU A 99 -18.33 -27.34 -3.82
CA LEU A 99 -19.44 -27.02 -2.92
C LEU A 99 -20.39 -28.21 -2.69
N SER A 100 -20.67 -28.99 -3.75
CA SER A 100 -21.55 -30.15 -3.66
C SER A 100 -20.95 -31.31 -2.85
N SER A 101 -19.63 -31.55 -2.99
CA SER A 101 -18.93 -32.60 -2.25
C SER A 101 -18.68 -32.21 -0.78
N GLU A 102 -18.40 -30.94 -0.51
CA GLU A 102 -18.20 -30.47 0.87
C GLU A 102 -19.54 -30.40 1.63
N TRP A 103 -20.63 -29.99 0.99
CA TRP A 103 -21.96 -30.11 1.59
C TRP A 103 -22.32 -31.57 1.89
N ALA A 104 -21.99 -32.50 0.99
CA ALA A 104 -22.23 -33.93 1.22
C ALA A 104 -21.43 -34.49 2.40
N LYS A 105 -20.17 -34.06 2.60
CA LYS A 105 -19.38 -34.43 3.79
C LYS A 105 -19.97 -33.84 5.07
N MET A 106 -20.34 -32.56 5.05
CA MET A 106 -20.94 -31.87 6.20
C MET A 106 -22.26 -32.52 6.62
N GLU A 107 -23.10 -32.88 5.65
CA GLU A 107 -24.36 -33.58 5.93
C GLU A 107 -24.10 -34.98 6.51
N MET A 108 -23.09 -35.70 6.02
CA MET A 108 -22.72 -37.01 6.54
C MET A 108 -22.23 -36.93 7.99
N GLU A 109 -21.37 -35.96 8.33
CA GLU A 109 -20.93 -35.70 9.70
C GLU A 109 -22.09 -35.28 10.62
N HIS A 110 -23.03 -34.48 10.10
CA HIS A 110 -24.24 -34.11 10.83
C HIS A 110 -25.10 -35.33 11.16
N LEU A 111 -25.26 -36.26 10.20
CA LEU A 111 -26.02 -37.50 10.38
C LEU A 111 -25.32 -38.49 11.33
N GLU A 112 -23.98 -38.58 11.28
CA GLU A 112 -23.21 -39.41 12.20
C GLU A 112 -23.33 -38.91 13.65
N ASN A 113 -23.15 -37.61 13.89
CA ASN A 113 -23.34 -37.02 15.22
C ASN A 113 -24.76 -37.25 15.76
N LYS A 114 -25.78 -37.14 14.91
CA LYS A 114 -27.17 -37.40 15.31
C LYS A 114 -27.42 -38.86 15.69
N HIS A 115 -26.71 -39.80 15.07
CA HIS A 115 -26.80 -41.22 15.38
C HIS A 115 -25.96 -41.65 16.58
N GLU A 116 -24.93 -40.90 16.96
CA GLU A 116 -24.16 -41.13 18.19
C GLU A 116 -24.87 -40.61 19.46
N GLU A 117 -25.85 -39.71 19.31
CA GLU A 117 -26.69 -39.19 20.42
C GLU A 117 -27.92 -40.04 20.76
N GLU A 118 -28.24 -41.10 19.98
CA GLU A 118 -29.32 -42.09 20.24
C GLU A 118 -28.80 -43.39 20.89
#